data_AF-A0A3Q7HVT4-F1
#
_entry.id   AF-A0A3Q7HVT4-F1
#
_cell.length_a   1.000
_cell.length_b   1.000
_cell.length_c   1.000
_cell.angle_alpha   90.00
_cell.angle_beta   90.00
_cell.angle_gamma   90.00
#
_symmetry.space_group_name_H-M   'P 1'
#
loop_
_entity.id
_entity.type
_entity.pdbx_description
1 polymer ?
#
loop_
_entity_poly.entity_id
_entity_poly.type
_entity_poly.pdbx_seq_one_letter_code
_entity_poly.pdbx_strand_id
1 'polypeptide(L)'
;MEITIISAQGLKNTTTWPWRFRPFATLSTVSATSTNELHITSVDETIRNNNIDNNYNAMWGDKFHLSIDASLFLHGHLCIYIRIYSKNFLKGRSELGWCMISAADVFNGLLPAGFLRQFSYRLRNKDGSRGNGVVNVAVKLGTSFVLGMHPQRSPLVTYLPKVSEYSPVLGIPLMASSTNML
;
A
#
# COMPACT_ATOMS: atom_id res chain seq x y z
N MET A 1 -13.80 -7.38 5.09
CA MET A 1 -13.16 -6.90 3.83
C MET A 1 -12.60 -8.12 3.10
N GLU A 2 -12.69 -8.17 1.77
CA GLU A 2 -12.05 -9.23 0.97
C GLU A 2 -10.77 -8.68 0.33
N ILE A 3 -9.68 -9.41 0.43
CA ILE A 3 -8.41 -9.10 -0.23
C ILE A 3 -7.85 -10.34 -0.91
N THR A 4 -7.41 -10.17 -2.15
CA THR A 4 -6.79 -11.20 -2.96
C THR A 4 -5.34 -10.80 -3.24
N ILE A 5 -4.39 -11.66 -2.90
CA ILE A 5 -2.98 -11.48 -3.29
C ILE A 5 -2.81 -12.16 -4.64
N ILE A 6 -2.74 -11.36 -5.71
CA ILE A 6 -2.75 -11.86 -7.09
C ILE A 6 -1.37 -12.42 -7.44
N SER A 7 -0.35 -11.57 -7.35
CA SER A 7 1.00 -11.90 -7.80
C SER A 7 2.03 -11.00 -7.14
N ALA A 8 3.29 -11.39 -7.23
CA ALA A 8 4.41 -10.51 -6.99
C ALA A 8 5.43 -10.63 -8.13
N GLN A 9 6.01 -9.52 -8.53
CA GLN A 9 6.96 -9.40 -9.63
C GLN A 9 8.23 -8.72 -9.14
N GLY A 10 9.34 -8.85 -9.88
CA GLY A 10 10.56 -8.13 -9.51
C GLY A 10 11.27 -8.74 -8.29
N LEU A 11 10.92 -9.96 -7.90
CA LEU A 11 11.45 -10.57 -6.68
C LEU A 11 12.88 -11.04 -6.92
N LYS A 12 13.79 -10.69 -6.00
CA LYS A 12 15.19 -11.10 -6.09
C LYS A 12 15.45 -12.27 -5.14
N ASN A 13 16.00 -13.35 -5.66
CA ASN A 13 16.53 -14.40 -4.82
C ASN A 13 17.92 -14.01 -4.30
N THR A 14 18.07 -13.88 -2.99
CA THR A 14 19.35 -13.60 -2.34
C THR A 14 20.09 -14.88 -1.92
N THR A 15 19.46 -16.06 -2.09
CA THR A 15 20.14 -17.32 -1.79
C THR A 15 21.03 -17.77 -2.94
N THR A 16 22.24 -18.18 -2.60
CA THR A 16 23.24 -18.76 -3.51
C THR A 16 22.89 -20.18 -3.95
N TRP A 17 21.81 -20.76 -3.42
CA TRP A 17 21.41 -22.13 -3.73
C TRP A 17 20.45 -22.15 -4.93
N PRO A 18 20.80 -22.80 -6.05
CA PRO A 18 20.04 -22.72 -7.30
C PRO A 18 18.73 -23.52 -7.28
N TRP A 19 18.44 -24.23 -6.18
CA TRP A 19 17.31 -25.12 -6.08
C TRP A 19 16.08 -24.42 -5.51
N ARG A 20 15.22 -24.00 -6.44
CA ARG A 20 13.81 -23.59 -6.28
C ARG A 20 13.60 -22.37 -5.38
N PHE A 21 13.41 -21.23 -6.04
CA PHE A 21 12.82 -20.06 -5.42
C PHE A 21 11.35 -20.33 -5.10
N ARG A 22 10.98 -20.30 -3.81
CA ARG A 22 9.66 -20.75 -3.31
C ARG A 22 8.96 -19.63 -2.52
N PRO A 23 8.44 -18.61 -3.21
CA PRO A 23 7.88 -17.46 -2.55
C PRO A 23 6.46 -17.72 -2.02
N PHE A 24 6.15 -17.09 -0.90
CA PHE A 24 4.81 -17.01 -0.34
C PHE A 24 4.62 -15.63 0.30
N ALA A 25 3.38 -15.17 0.35
CA ALA A 25 3.02 -13.92 1.00
C ALA A 25 2.37 -14.19 2.36
N THR A 26 2.58 -13.29 3.30
CA THR A 26 1.81 -13.20 4.53
C THR A 26 1.09 -11.88 4.56
N LEU A 27 -0.15 -11.91 5.01
CA LEU A 27 -1.01 -10.76 5.20
C LEU A 27 -1.29 -10.62 6.68
N SER A 28 -1.04 -9.45 7.24
CA SER A 28 -1.32 -9.18 8.65
C SER A 28 -1.99 -7.83 8.84
N THR A 29 -2.91 -7.77 9.78
CA THR A 29 -3.55 -6.53 10.21
C THR A 29 -2.95 -6.09 11.54
N VAL A 30 -2.65 -4.80 11.67
CA VAL A 30 -2.26 -4.20 12.95
C VAL A 30 -3.26 -3.10 13.25
N SER A 31 -3.88 -3.21 14.43
CA SER A 31 -4.78 -2.20 15.00
C SER A 31 -4.43 -2.02 16.48
N ALA A 32 -4.64 -0.82 17.00
CA ALA A 32 -4.43 -0.51 18.43
C ALA A 32 -5.40 -1.30 19.35
N THR A 33 -6.49 -1.83 18.82
CA THR A 33 -7.62 -2.36 19.60
C THR A 33 -7.99 -3.82 19.29
N SER A 34 -7.33 -4.49 18.33
CA SER A 34 -7.69 -5.85 17.92
C SER A 34 -6.52 -6.82 17.90
N THR A 35 -6.84 -8.12 17.98
CA THR A 35 -5.91 -9.21 17.70
C THR A 35 -5.37 -9.11 16.28
N ASN A 36 -4.06 -9.30 16.12
CA ASN A 36 -3.42 -9.36 14.80
C ASN A 36 -3.90 -10.62 14.06
N GLU A 37 -4.68 -10.46 12.99
CA GLU A 37 -4.97 -11.57 12.08
C GLU A 37 -3.75 -11.81 11.19
N LEU A 38 -3.36 -13.07 11.00
CA LEU A 38 -2.28 -13.47 10.11
C LEU A 38 -2.80 -14.51 9.10
N HIS A 39 -2.72 -14.17 7.83
CA HIS A 39 -3.02 -15.09 6.72
C HIS A 39 -1.76 -15.34 5.90
N ILE A 40 -1.70 -16.51 5.26
CA ILE A 40 -0.55 -16.98 4.52
C ILE A 40 -1.06 -17.55 3.20
N THR A 41 -0.40 -17.18 2.09
CA THR A 41 -0.68 -17.78 0.79
C THR A 41 -0.08 -19.17 0.68
N SER A 42 -0.54 -19.93 -0.29
CA SER A 42 0.16 -21.10 -0.79
C SER A 42 1.59 -20.72 -1.21
N VAL A 43 2.50 -21.67 -1.09
CA VAL A 43 3.87 -21.50 -1.60
C VAL A 43 3.85 -21.71 -3.11
N ASP A 44 4.38 -20.77 -3.87
CA ASP A 44 4.54 -20.96 -5.31
C ASP A 44 5.75 -21.87 -5.57
N GLU A 45 5.48 -23.12 -5.95
CA GLU A 45 6.52 -24.11 -6.24
C GLU A 45 6.89 -24.18 -7.73
N THR A 46 6.17 -23.43 -8.57
CA THR A 46 6.26 -23.54 -10.04
C THR A 46 7.35 -22.66 -10.63
N ILE A 47 7.88 -21.71 -9.84
CA ILE A 47 8.91 -20.78 -10.31
C ILE A 47 10.21 -21.53 -10.60
N ARG A 48 10.54 -21.61 -11.89
CA ARG A 48 11.77 -22.22 -12.37
C ARG A 48 12.86 -21.18 -12.56
N ASN A 49 14.08 -21.56 -12.19
CA ASN A 49 15.28 -20.74 -12.32
C ASN A 49 15.77 -20.65 -13.78
N ASN A 50 14.96 -20.03 -14.64
CA ASN A 50 15.33 -19.82 -16.05
C ASN A 50 15.74 -18.36 -16.31
N ASN A 51 15.67 -17.48 -15.31
CA ASN A 51 15.98 -16.06 -15.47
C ASN A 51 17.43 -15.78 -15.11
N ILE A 52 18.20 -15.34 -16.12
CA ILE A 52 19.61 -14.93 -16.00
C ILE A 52 19.78 -13.81 -14.95
N ASP A 53 18.73 -13.00 -14.74
CA ASP A 53 18.76 -11.81 -13.90
C ASP A 53 18.28 -12.03 -12.45
N ASN A 54 18.04 -13.28 -12.02
CA ASN A 54 17.47 -13.61 -10.70
C ASN A 54 16.18 -12.85 -10.36
N ASN A 55 15.42 -12.44 -11.39
CA ASN A 55 14.16 -11.75 -11.26
C ASN A 55 13.01 -12.75 -11.37
N TYR A 56 12.22 -12.89 -10.31
CA TYR A 56 11.17 -13.90 -10.23
C TYR A 56 9.79 -13.27 -10.09
N ASN A 57 8.81 -13.94 -10.69
CA ASN A 57 7.40 -13.58 -10.62
C ASN A 57 6.64 -14.74 -9.97
N ALA A 58 5.95 -14.46 -8.87
CA ALA A 58 5.09 -15.39 -8.17
C ALA A 58 3.63 -15.13 -8.51
N MET A 59 2.83 -16.20 -8.63
CA MET A 59 1.38 -16.11 -8.80
C MET A 59 0.68 -16.94 -7.72
N TRP A 60 -0.22 -16.31 -6.97
CA TRP A 60 -0.97 -16.98 -5.92
C TRP A 60 -2.47 -16.99 -6.24
N GLY A 61 -3.07 -15.81 -6.40
CA GLY A 61 -4.52 -15.67 -6.58
C GLY A 61 -5.32 -15.99 -5.32
N ASP A 62 -4.65 -16.16 -4.18
CA ASP A 62 -5.29 -16.52 -2.91
C ASP A 62 -6.11 -15.36 -2.35
N LYS A 63 -7.32 -15.68 -1.89
CA LYS A 63 -8.32 -14.75 -1.39
C LYS A 63 -8.53 -14.93 0.11
N PHE A 64 -8.55 -13.81 0.84
CA PHE A 64 -8.71 -13.76 2.28
C PHE A 64 -9.87 -12.84 2.67
N HIS A 65 -10.59 -13.25 3.71
CA HIS A 65 -11.62 -12.43 4.35
C HIS A 65 -11.07 -11.92 5.67
N LEU A 66 -10.92 -10.60 5.76
CA LEU A 66 -10.44 -9.91 6.96
C LEU A 66 -11.63 -9.40 7.77
N SER A 67 -11.67 -9.76 9.05
CA SER A 67 -12.73 -9.38 9.99
C SER A 67 -12.42 -8.01 10.59
N ILE A 68 -12.41 -6.99 9.73
CA ILE A 68 -12.06 -5.63 10.13
C ILE A 68 -13.34 -4.83 10.42
N ASP A 69 -13.37 -4.18 11.59
CA ASP A 69 -14.38 -3.17 11.89
C ASP A 69 -14.12 -1.92 11.04
N ALA A 70 -15.17 -1.44 10.38
CA ALA A 70 -15.12 -0.27 9.52
C ALA A 70 -14.70 1.00 10.30
N SER A 71 -14.97 1.06 11.61
CA SER A 71 -14.53 2.15 12.49
C SER A 71 -13.00 2.34 12.52
N LEU A 72 -12.23 1.26 12.36
CA LEU A 72 -10.75 1.29 12.39
C LEU A 72 -10.16 1.97 11.14
N PHE A 73 -10.89 1.94 10.02
CA PHE A 73 -10.51 2.65 8.80
C PHE A 73 -10.70 4.17 8.93
N LEU A 74 -11.79 4.63 9.57
CA LEU A 74 -12.07 6.06 9.77
C LEU A 74 -10.97 6.79 10.53
N HIS A 75 -10.48 6.15 11.59
CA HIS A 75 -9.52 6.78 12.49
C HIS A 75 -8.07 6.61 12.01
N GLY A 76 -7.86 5.97 10.84
CA GLY A 76 -6.53 5.73 10.29
C GLY A 76 -5.66 4.80 11.13
N HIS A 77 -6.25 4.08 12.09
CA HIS A 77 -5.53 3.21 13.02
C HIS A 77 -5.28 1.81 12.47
N LEU A 78 -5.81 1.49 11.29
CA LEU A 78 -5.60 0.21 10.63
C LEU A 78 -4.52 0.30 9.56
N CYS A 79 -3.52 -0.58 9.69
CA CYS A 79 -2.54 -0.84 8.65
C CYS A 79 -2.59 -2.31 8.25
N ILE A 80 -2.65 -2.58 6.95
CA ILE A 80 -2.55 -3.93 6.41
C ILE A 80 -1.14 -4.11 5.85
N TYR A 81 -0.40 -5.05 6.42
CA TYR A 81 0.95 -5.37 5.97
C TYR A 81 0.93 -6.62 5.12
N ILE A 82 1.59 -6.54 3.97
CA ILE A 82 1.91 -7.69 3.15
C ILE A 82 3.42 -7.87 3.18
N ARG A 83 3.86 -9.06 3.55
CA ARG A 83 5.29 -9.43 3.52
C ARG A 83 5.46 -10.63 2.62
N ILE A 84 6.51 -10.61 1.82
CA ILE A 84 6.85 -11.70 0.91
C ILE A 84 8.08 -12.40 1.46
N TYR A 85 8.01 -13.72 1.55
CA TYR A 85 9.09 -14.59 1.99
C TYR A 85 9.43 -15.60 0.91
N SER A 86 10.66 -16.09 0.91
CA SER A 86 11.05 -17.34 0.24
C SER A 86 11.29 -18.42 1.27
N LYS A 87 10.72 -19.61 1.03
CA LYS A 87 10.98 -20.80 1.84
C LYS A 87 12.29 -21.44 1.38
N ASN A 88 13.27 -21.49 2.27
CA ASN A 88 14.58 -22.08 2.03
C ASN A 88 14.67 -23.43 2.73
N PHE A 89 15.23 -24.44 2.06
CA PHE A 89 15.29 -25.80 2.61
C PHE A 89 16.12 -25.90 3.90
N LEU A 90 17.22 -25.13 4.00
CA LEU A 90 18.18 -25.22 5.12
C LEU A 90 18.11 -24.06 6.12
N LYS A 91 17.70 -22.87 5.69
CA LYS A 91 17.76 -21.62 6.49
C LYS A 91 16.38 -21.09 6.92
N GLY A 92 15.34 -21.92 6.86
CA GLY A 92 13.97 -21.52 7.20
C GLY A 92 13.35 -20.62 6.13
N ARG A 93 13.09 -19.34 6.43
CA ARG A 93 12.52 -18.38 5.49
C ARG A 93 13.35 -17.10 5.41
N SER A 94 13.47 -16.53 4.22
CA SER A 94 14.08 -15.22 4.00
C SER A 94 13.03 -14.21 3.54
N GLU A 95 12.97 -13.05 4.20
CA GLU A 95 12.10 -11.96 3.76
C GLU A 95 12.67 -11.34 2.48
N LEU A 96 11.82 -11.22 1.46
CA LEU A 96 12.16 -10.64 0.17
C LEU A 96 11.75 -9.17 0.08
N GLY A 97 10.74 -8.79 0.85
CA GLY A 97 10.28 -7.42 0.99
C GLY A 97 8.87 -7.34 1.56
N TRP A 98 8.42 -6.12 1.80
CA TRP A 98 7.11 -5.86 2.39
C TRP A 98 6.50 -4.56 1.86
N CYS A 99 5.18 -4.44 1.97
CA CYS A 99 4.48 -3.18 1.78
C CYS A 99 3.37 -3.02 2.82
N MET A 100 2.95 -1.78 2.98
CA MET A 100 1.78 -1.42 3.79
C MET A 100 0.70 -0.90 2.84
N ILE A 101 -0.51 -1.37 3.03
CA ILE A 101 -1.72 -0.84 2.41
C ILE A 101 -2.38 0.04 3.47
N SER A 102 -2.51 1.33 3.17
CA SER A 102 -3.14 2.27 4.08
C SER A 102 -4.66 2.20 3.96
N ALA A 103 -5.35 2.59 5.04
CA ALA A 103 -6.80 2.76 5.03
C ALA A 103 -7.27 3.68 3.88
N ALA A 104 -6.56 4.78 3.66
CA ALA A 104 -6.89 5.79 2.65
C ALA A 104 -6.81 5.27 1.21
N ASP A 105 -5.87 4.36 0.91
CA ASP A 105 -5.75 3.77 -0.43
C ASP A 105 -6.99 2.93 -0.78
N VAL A 106 -7.52 2.24 0.23
CA VAL A 106 -8.69 1.37 0.10
C VAL A 106 -9.98 2.15 0.32
N PHE A 107 -9.97 3.31 0.96
CA PHE A 107 -11.17 4.07 1.27
C PHE A 107 -11.02 5.51 0.81
N ASN A 108 -11.55 5.79 -0.38
CA ASN A 108 -11.61 7.15 -0.94
C ASN A 108 -13.02 7.76 -0.90
N GLY A 109 -14.04 7.04 -0.41
CA GLY A 109 -15.44 7.51 -0.33
C GLY A 109 -16.16 7.69 -1.67
N LEU A 110 -15.48 7.42 -2.80
CA LEU A 110 -15.98 7.72 -4.15
C LEU A 110 -16.58 6.49 -4.85
N LEU A 111 -16.37 5.29 -4.33
CA LEU A 111 -16.72 4.04 -5.01
C LEU A 111 -17.87 3.29 -4.33
N PRO A 112 -18.78 2.68 -5.11
CA PRO A 112 -19.87 1.86 -4.58
C PRO A 112 -19.37 0.68 -3.75
N ALA A 113 -20.20 0.24 -2.80
CA ALA A 113 -20.00 -1.01 -2.08
C ALA A 113 -19.87 -2.19 -3.06
N GLY A 114 -18.99 -3.14 -2.74
CA GLY A 114 -18.78 -4.34 -3.54
C GLY A 114 -17.92 -4.14 -4.79
N PHE A 115 -17.47 -2.91 -5.09
CA PHE A 115 -16.54 -2.67 -6.20
C PHE A 115 -15.16 -3.28 -5.91
N LEU A 116 -14.62 -4.03 -6.88
CA LEU A 116 -13.30 -4.64 -6.82
C LEU A 116 -12.26 -3.64 -7.31
N ARG A 117 -11.32 -3.24 -6.46
CA ARG A 117 -10.16 -2.43 -6.84
C ARG A 117 -8.92 -3.28 -6.96
N GLN A 118 -8.11 -3.01 -7.96
CA GLN A 118 -6.78 -3.59 -8.09
C GLN A 118 -5.73 -2.54 -7.76
N PHE A 119 -4.70 -2.96 -7.06
CA PHE A 119 -3.59 -2.12 -6.65
C PHE A 119 -2.26 -2.83 -6.88
N SER A 120 -1.23 -2.04 -7.15
CA SER A 120 0.14 -2.51 -7.29
C SER A 120 1.02 -1.75 -6.29
N TYR A 121 1.50 -2.45 -5.27
CA TYR A 121 2.33 -1.86 -4.22
C TYR A 121 3.78 -2.23 -4.44
N ARG A 122 4.64 -1.21 -4.48
CA ARG A 122 6.09 -1.42 -4.52
C ARG A 122 6.56 -1.99 -3.18
N LEU A 123 7.31 -3.09 -3.22
CA LEU A 123 7.92 -3.70 -2.07
C LEU A 123 9.09 -2.85 -1.57
N ARG A 124 9.19 -2.75 -0.25
CA ARG A 124 10.33 -2.22 0.49
C ARG A 124 11.21 -3.38 0.93
N ASN A 125 12.50 -3.09 1.03
CA ASN A 125 13.46 -4.02 1.62
C ASN A 125 13.24 -4.11 3.14
N LYS A 126 13.88 -5.09 3.80
CA LYS A 126 13.76 -5.31 5.25
C LYS A 126 14.11 -4.08 6.10
N ASP A 127 15.07 -3.27 5.63
CA ASP A 127 15.49 -2.01 6.25
C ASP A 127 14.53 -0.83 5.96
N GLY A 128 13.46 -1.05 5.20
CA GLY A 128 12.49 -0.03 4.80
C GLY A 128 12.89 0.78 3.56
N SER A 129 14.08 0.54 3.00
CA SER A 129 14.53 1.18 1.76
C SER A 129 13.68 0.73 0.56
N ARG A 130 13.77 1.48 -0.55
CA ARG A 130 13.02 1.17 -1.77
C ARG A 130 13.52 -0.14 -2.37
N GLY A 131 12.64 -1.15 -2.44
CA GLY A 131 12.90 -2.41 -3.14
C GLY A 131 12.56 -2.32 -4.63
N ASN A 132 12.80 -3.41 -5.35
CA ASN A 132 12.51 -3.50 -6.79
C ASN A 132 11.27 -4.34 -7.12
N GLY A 133 10.77 -5.10 -6.14
CA GLY A 133 9.58 -5.92 -6.34
C GLY A 133 8.28 -5.12 -6.27
N VAL A 134 7.23 -5.67 -6.86
CA VAL A 134 5.87 -5.13 -6.81
C VAL A 134 4.93 -6.27 -6.45
N VAL A 135 3.99 -6.03 -5.55
CA VAL A 135 2.89 -6.97 -5.25
C VAL A 135 1.59 -6.41 -5.81
N ASN A 136 0.86 -7.25 -6.53
CA ASN A 136 -0.43 -6.93 -7.10
C ASN A 136 -1.52 -7.55 -6.24
N VAL A 137 -2.50 -6.74 -5.85
CA VAL A 137 -3.59 -7.16 -4.97
C VAL A 137 -4.91 -6.65 -5.51
N ALA A 138 -5.98 -7.39 -5.22
CA ALA A 138 -7.34 -6.89 -5.39
C ALA A 138 -8.02 -6.77 -4.04
N VAL A 139 -8.83 -5.74 -3.85
CA VAL A 139 -9.59 -5.50 -2.63
C VAL A 139 -11.04 -5.23 -2.98
N LYS A 140 -11.94 -5.90 -2.28
CA LYS A 140 -13.38 -5.68 -2.34
C LYS A 140 -13.92 -5.37 -0.95
N LEU A 141 -14.65 -4.27 -0.86
CA LEU A 141 -15.28 -3.83 0.38
C LEU A 141 -16.75 -4.25 0.40
N GLY A 142 -17.20 -4.72 1.56
CA GLY A 142 -18.61 -5.02 1.80
C GLY A 142 -19.45 -3.75 1.99
N THR A 143 -20.77 -3.89 1.93
CA THR A 143 -21.75 -2.82 2.13
C THR A 143 -21.71 -2.21 3.53
N SER A 144 -21.36 -3.00 4.55
CA SER A 144 -21.19 -2.52 5.95
C SER A 144 -20.17 -1.41 6.08
N PHE A 145 -19.11 -1.44 5.26
CA PHE A 145 -18.07 -0.41 5.25
C PHE A 145 -18.51 0.91 4.60
N VAL A 146 -19.55 0.89 3.77
CA VAL A 146 -20.10 2.10 3.13
C VAL A 146 -21.21 2.70 3.99
N LEU A 147 -22.02 1.87 4.64
CA LEU A 147 -23.10 2.32 5.53
C LEU A 147 -22.60 2.84 6.89
N GLY A 148 -21.60 2.18 7.48
CA GLY A 148 -20.99 2.63 8.74
C GLY A 148 -20.19 3.94 8.61
N MET A 149 -19.83 4.33 7.38
CA MET A 149 -19.00 5.49 7.06
C MET A 149 -19.71 6.55 6.22
N HIS A 150 -21.04 6.46 6.03
CA HIS A 150 -21.80 7.63 5.60
C HIS A 150 -21.46 8.73 6.60
N PRO A 151 -20.94 9.88 6.17
CA PRO A 151 -20.69 10.96 7.10
C PRO A 151 -22.04 11.25 7.74
N GLN A 152 -22.18 10.96 9.02
CA GLN A 152 -22.97 11.83 9.87
C GLN A 152 -22.30 13.19 9.68
N ARG A 153 -22.77 13.96 8.70
CA ARG A 153 -22.55 15.39 8.63
C ARG A 153 -23.16 15.90 9.93
N SER A 154 -22.35 15.91 10.99
CA SER A 154 -22.57 16.79 12.10
C SER A 154 -22.69 18.19 11.49
N PRO A 155 -23.77 18.95 11.76
CA PRO A 155 -23.94 20.30 11.25
C PRO A 155 -23.04 21.25 12.04
N LEU A 156 -21.73 21.01 12.04
CA LEU A 156 -20.75 21.98 12.47
C LEU A 156 -20.27 22.71 11.23
N VAL A 157 -20.95 23.83 11.00
CA VAL A 157 -20.60 24.97 10.17
C VAL A 157 -19.07 25.11 10.12
N THR A 158 -18.46 24.55 9.07
CA THR A 158 -17.05 24.77 8.79
C THR A 158 -16.99 25.99 7.89
N TYR A 159 -16.55 27.08 8.49
CA TYR A 159 -16.23 28.34 7.84
C TYR A 159 -15.34 28.08 6.62
N LEU A 160 -15.92 28.23 5.43
CA LEU A 160 -15.15 28.42 4.21
C LEU A 160 -14.35 29.72 4.39
N PRO A 161 -13.02 29.73 4.20
CA PRO A 161 -12.31 31.00 4.05
C PRO A 161 -12.86 31.64 2.78
N LYS A 162 -13.56 32.76 2.95
CA LYS A 162 -14.06 33.58 1.85
C LYS A 162 -12.85 34.00 1.03
N VAL A 163 -12.74 33.51 -0.20
CA VAL A 163 -11.75 33.98 -1.16
C VAL A 163 -12.04 35.47 -1.37
N SER A 164 -11.20 36.32 -0.80
CA SER A 164 -11.20 37.76 -1.06
C SER A 164 -10.61 37.95 -2.44
N GLU A 165 -11.45 38.20 -3.43
CA GLU A 165 -10.99 38.76 -4.69
C GLU A 165 -10.35 40.14 -4.43
N TYR A 166 -9.22 40.38 -5.08
CA TYR A 166 -8.44 41.63 -5.13
C TYR A 166 -7.52 41.95 -3.93
N SER A 167 -6.27 41.49 -4.05
CA SER A 167 -5.11 42.17 -3.46
C SER A 167 -4.14 42.50 -4.61
N PRO A 168 -4.02 43.75 -5.07
CA PRO A 168 -2.98 44.09 -6.04
C PRO A 168 -1.61 43.96 -5.37
N VAL A 169 -0.75 43.10 -5.94
CA VAL A 169 0.65 42.96 -5.53
C VAL A 169 1.40 44.21 -6.00
N LEU A 170 1.83 45.04 -5.05
CA LEU A 170 2.62 46.24 -5.32
C LEU A 170 4.07 45.81 -5.57
N GLY A 171 4.49 45.79 -6.85
CA GLY A 171 5.87 45.53 -7.22
C GLY A 171 6.78 46.67 -6.74
N ILE A 172 7.92 46.33 -6.14
CA ILE A 172 8.94 47.29 -5.73
C ILE A 172 9.68 47.77 -7.00
N PRO A 173 9.66 49.07 -7.35
CA PRO A 173 10.45 49.55 -8.48
C PRO A 173 11.93 49.55 -8.10
N LEU A 174 12.76 48.93 -8.96
CA LEU A 174 14.20 49.08 -8.94
C LEU A 174 14.55 50.51 -9.38
N MET A 175 15.15 51.31 -8.51
CA MET A 175 15.72 52.60 -8.91
C MET A 175 16.94 52.35 -9.79
N ALA A 176 16.87 52.86 -11.02
CA ALA A 176 18.03 52.99 -11.88
C ALA A 176 18.98 54.04 -11.28
N SER A 177 20.22 53.65 -10.99
CA SER A 177 21.29 54.56 -10.60
C SER A 177 21.71 55.36 -11.83
N SER A 178 21.28 56.62 -11.93
CA SER A 178 21.90 57.59 -12.83
C SER A 178 23.11 58.22 -12.15
N THR A 179 24.29 57.75 -12.56
CA THR A 179 25.57 58.39 -12.29
C THR A 179 25.65 59.69 -13.08
N ASN A 180 25.64 60.84 -12.40
CA ASN A 180 26.13 62.09 -12.95
C ASN A 180 27.26 62.58 -12.03
N MET A 181 28.50 62.33 -12.44
CA MET A 181 29.65 63.10 -11.98
C MET A 181 29.84 64.29 -12.93
N LEU A 182 30.25 65.41 -12.31
CA LEU A 182 30.63 66.69 -12.90
C LEU A 182 31.48 66.59 -14.17
#